data_AF-A0A7R9JW35-F1
#
_entry.id   AF-A0A7R9JW35-F1
#
_cell.length_a   1.000
_cell.length_b   1.000
_cell.length_c   1.000
_cell.angle_alpha   90.00
_cell.angle_beta   90.00
_cell.angle_gamma   90.00
#
_symmetry.space_group_name_H-M   'P 1'
#
loop_
_entity.id
_entity.type
_entity.pdbx_description
1 polymer ?
#
loop_
_entity_poly.entity_id
_entity_poly.type
_entity_poly.pdbx_seq_one_letter_code
_entity_poly.pdbx_strand_id
1 'polypeptide(L)'
;MLPSLPTTQTPAMWQPCSLAYPPRQLSQCGNHAPQPTHHADPRAMWINEQMRNASSGLAVHFYMDSVNNTDILDRVHQDFPEKFILYTEACNGQFLRALDIRTGKPVVIGSWERGEGYSTDIIQVLTHWGSGWVDWNLALNPDGGPNIEGIFTDAQIIVNSTSDEFYKQPIFYHLAHFAKFVPPGSRRADLTTEDGKGVEGVAFLTEDQVAVIVLLNRSENNLTVAITDKEQRNVEVLVEKRTIHTILYNN
;
A
#
# COMPACT_ATOMS: atom_id res chain seq x y z
N MET A 1 18.04 43.48 32.04
CA MET A 1 18.34 42.04 31.86
C MET A 1 17.25 41.47 30.99
N LEU A 2 17.59 41.06 29.77
CA LEU A 2 16.69 40.48 28.79
C LEU A 2 16.32 39.04 29.18
N PRO A 3 15.07 38.58 28.97
CA PRO A 3 14.73 37.18 29.17
C PRO A 3 15.30 36.32 28.04
N SER A 4 15.86 35.17 28.40
CA SER A 4 16.42 34.16 27.51
C SER A 4 15.35 33.51 26.63
N LEU A 5 15.64 33.43 25.32
CA LEU A 5 14.84 32.69 24.33
C LEU A 5 14.95 31.17 24.54
N PRO A 6 13.87 30.38 24.32
CA PRO A 6 13.98 28.92 24.25
C PRO A 6 14.71 28.50 22.97
N THR A 7 15.60 27.54 23.13
CA THR A 7 16.38 26.89 22.08
C THR A 7 15.52 26.17 21.04
N THR A 8 15.96 26.32 19.80
CA THR A 8 15.44 25.78 18.53
C THR A 8 15.06 24.29 18.57
N GLN A 9 13.86 23.98 18.08
CA GLN A 9 13.45 22.63 17.68
C GLN A 9 14.26 22.17 16.46
N THR A 10 14.94 21.04 16.57
CA THR A 10 15.52 20.30 15.45
C THR A 10 14.41 19.47 14.76
N PRO A 11 14.38 19.35 13.42
CA PRO A 11 13.37 18.54 12.74
C PRO A 11 13.59 17.04 13.01
N ALA A 12 12.51 16.30 13.24
CA ALA A 12 12.53 14.86 13.47
C ALA A 12 13.08 14.10 12.26
N MET A 13 14.10 13.28 12.49
CA MET A 13 14.68 12.35 11.52
C MET A 13 14.15 10.95 11.86
N TRP A 14 13.62 10.25 10.85
CA TRP A 14 13.10 8.89 10.96
C TRP A 14 14.24 7.91 11.23
N GLN A 15 14.17 7.14 12.32
CA GLN A 15 15.08 6.01 12.58
C GLN A 15 14.29 4.75 12.98
N PRO A 16 14.69 3.56 12.49
CA PRO A 16 14.09 2.29 12.87
C PRO A 16 14.36 1.95 14.35
N CYS A 17 13.35 1.34 15.00
CA CYS A 17 13.20 1.13 16.45
C CYS A 17 14.47 0.96 17.31
N SER A 18 14.62 1.82 18.33
CA SER A 18 15.18 1.45 19.65
C SER A 18 14.40 2.19 20.76
N LEU A 19 14.08 1.51 21.87
CA LEU A 19 13.14 1.99 22.89
C LEU A 19 13.76 2.98 23.89
N ALA A 20 12.98 3.99 24.33
CA ALA A 20 12.62 4.24 25.74
C ALA A 20 11.67 5.48 25.90
N TYR A 21 10.70 5.34 26.80
CA TYR A 21 9.59 6.22 27.28
C TYR A 21 9.97 7.65 27.79
N PRO A 22 9.00 8.57 28.12
CA PRO A 22 7.71 8.98 27.51
C PRO A 22 7.53 10.54 27.40
N PRO A 23 6.36 11.11 26.98
CA PRO A 23 5.16 10.51 26.35
C PRO A 23 4.72 11.11 24.98
N ARG A 24 3.98 10.27 24.23
CA ARG A 24 3.15 10.53 23.01
C ARG A 24 3.86 10.68 21.66
N GLN A 25 4.45 9.60 21.17
CA GLN A 25 4.62 9.36 19.73
C GLN A 25 4.38 7.88 19.41
N LEU A 26 3.72 7.60 18.28
CA LEU A 26 3.45 6.25 17.77
C LEU A 26 4.77 5.57 17.40
N SER A 27 5.15 4.52 18.10
CA SER A 27 6.29 3.65 17.77
C SER A 27 5.83 2.51 16.85
N GLN A 28 6.37 2.46 15.64
CA GLN A 28 6.21 1.36 14.67
C GLN A 28 7.52 0.58 14.59
N CYS A 29 7.48 -0.75 14.66
CA CYS A 29 8.65 -1.61 14.48
C CYS A 29 8.45 -2.54 13.29
N GLY A 30 9.56 -2.90 12.63
CA GLY A 30 9.56 -3.50 11.29
C GLY A 30 9.60 -2.38 10.24
N ASN A 31 10.66 -2.31 9.43
CA ASN A 31 10.79 -1.30 8.36
C ASN A 31 11.56 -1.91 7.19
N HIS A 32 11.26 -3.18 6.89
CA HIS A 32 11.95 -4.03 5.93
C HIS A 32 10.91 -4.88 5.20
N ALA A 33 11.21 -5.30 3.97
CA ALA A 33 10.37 -6.23 3.23
C ALA A 33 10.31 -7.59 3.94
N PRO A 34 9.20 -8.36 3.82
CA PRO A 34 9.21 -9.75 4.22
C PRO A 34 10.33 -10.48 3.43
N GLN A 35 11.12 -11.34 4.05
CA GLN A 35 12.16 -12.12 3.36
C GLN A 35 12.23 -13.51 4.01
N PRO A 36 12.37 -14.61 3.24
CA PRO A 36 12.44 -15.96 3.80
C PRO A 36 13.74 -16.26 4.56
N THR A 37 14.82 -15.51 4.32
CA THR A 37 16.16 -15.84 4.81
C THR A 37 16.76 -14.67 5.60
N HIS A 38 16.90 -14.88 6.91
CA HIS A 38 17.70 -14.08 7.86
C HIS A 38 17.12 -12.81 8.50
N HIS A 39 15.79 -12.59 8.50
CA HIS A 39 15.19 -11.60 9.40
C HIS A 39 14.34 -12.27 10.48
N ALA A 40 14.44 -11.74 11.71
CA ALA A 40 13.66 -12.19 12.84
C ALA A 40 12.17 -12.01 12.55
N ASP A 41 11.39 -13.07 12.80
CA ASP A 41 9.94 -13.03 12.75
C ASP A 41 9.43 -11.83 13.58
N PRO A 42 8.67 -10.89 13.00
CA PRO A 42 8.24 -9.67 13.71
C PRO A 42 7.46 -10.00 14.99
N ARG A 43 6.83 -11.18 15.04
CA ARG A 43 6.11 -11.71 16.21
C ARG A 43 7.01 -11.92 17.42
N ALA A 44 8.30 -12.20 17.22
CA ALA A 44 9.24 -12.49 18.30
C ALA A 44 9.37 -11.31 19.29
N MET A 45 9.25 -10.07 18.80
CA MET A 45 9.26 -8.88 19.65
C MET A 45 8.07 -8.85 20.62
N TRP A 46 6.88 -9.24 20.15
CA TRP A 46 5.65 -9.18 20.93
C TRP A 46 5.43 -10.38 21.86
N ILE A 47 6.31 -11.39 21.83
CA ILE A 47 6.40 -12.39 22.90
C ILE A 47 6.71 -11.69 24.23
N ASN A 48 7.50 -10.61 24.22
CA ASN A 48 7.73 -9.76 25.39
C ASN A 48 6.55 -8.79 25.58
N GLU A 49 5.86 -8.90 26.71
CA GLU A 49 4.67 -8.09 27.02
C GLU A 49 4.96 -6.58 27.12
N GLN A 50 6.13 -6.19 27.67
CA GLN A 50 6.51 -4.78 27.74
C GLN A 50 6.67 -4.18 26.34
N MET A 51 7.31 -4.94 25.44
CA MET A 51 7.47 -4.55 24.03
C MET A 51 6.13 -4.50 23.29
N ARG A 52 5.26 -5.49 23.52
CA ARG A 52 3.90 -5.52 22.99
C ARG A 52 3.11 -4.30 23.44
N ASN A 53 3.14 -3.95 24.72
CA ASN A 53 2.41 -2.80 25.25
C ASN A 53 3.02 -1.45 24.82
N ALA A 54 4.31 -1.42 24.48
CA ALA A 54 5.02 -0.23 24.04
C ALA A 54 4.89 0.06 22.54
N SER A 55 4.20 -0.76 21.76
CA SER A 55 4.05 -0.61 20.30
C SER A 55 2.62 -0.80 19.85
N SER A 56 2.22 -0.10 18.78
CA SER A 56 0.82 -0.09 18.32
C SER A 56 0.57 -1.02 17.12
N GLY A 57 1.61 -1.35 16.35
CA GLY A 57 1.48 -2.12 15.13
C GLY A 57 2.80 -2.49 14.48
N LEU A 58 2.70 -3.20 13.37
CA LEU A 58 3.80 -3.63 12.50
C LEU A 58 3.86 -2.75 11.26
N ALA A 59 5.04 -2.26 10.92
CA ALA A 59 5.30 -1.60 9.64
C ALA A 59 5.99 -2.55 8.65
N VAL A 60 5.58 -2.51 7.38
CA VAL A 60 5.99 -3.45 6.33
C VAL A 60 6.33 -2.69 5.03
N HIS A 61 7.29 -3.20 4.25
CA HIS A 61 7.67 -2.66 2.92
C HIS A 61 7.39 -3.68 1.79
N PHE A 62 7.16 -3.20 0.57
CA PHE A 62 6.63 -3.96 -0.59
C PHE A 62 7.67 -4.61 -1.54
N TYR A 63 8.98 -4.49 -1.30
CA TYR A 63 9.98 -4.65 -2.37
C TYR A 63 10.18 -6.05 -3.00
N MET A 64 9.66 -7.13 -2.40
CA MET A 64 9.81 -8.50 -2.92
C MET A 64 8.53 -9.35 -2.80
N ASP A 65 7.36 -8.71 -2.80
CA ASP A 65 6.10 -9.43 -2.53
C ASP A 65 5.67 -10.36 -3.67
N SER A 66 6.27 -10.24 -4.87
CA SER A 66 6.17 -11.29 -5.90
C SER A 66 6.82 -12.63 -5.51
N VAL A 67 7.58 -12.65 -4.41
CA VAL A 67 8.28 -13.83 -3.86
C VAL A 67 7.79 -14.16 -2.44
N ASN A 68 7.02 -13.28 -1.80
CA ASN A 68 6.50 -13.47 -0.45
C ASN A 68 5.00 -13.70 -0.43
N ASN A 69 4.57 -14.50 0.52
CA ASN A 69 3.17 -14.80 0.74
C ASN A 69 2.58 -13.84 1.79
N THR A 70 1.47 -13.18 1.47
CA THR A 70 0.67 -12.36 2.40
C THR A 70 0.19 -13.12 3.63
N ASP A 71 0.28 -14.45 3.65
CA ASP A 71 0.08 -15.30 4.83
C ASP A 71 0.82 -14.81 6.09
N ILE A 72 1.96 -14.12 5.95
CA ILE A 72 2.66 -13.59 7.12
C ILE A 72 1.84 -12.51 7.83
N LEU A 73 1.08 -11.70 7.09
CA LEU A 73 0.21 -10.68 7.63
C LEU A 73 -0.96 -11.34 8.40
N ASP A 74 -1.53 -12.39 7.84
CA ASP A 74 -2.55 -13.20 8.52
C ASP A 74 -2.04 -13.82 9.81
N ARG A 75 -0.85 -14.43 9.81
CA ARG A 75 -0.25 -15.01 11.02
C ARG A 75 0.03 -13.95 12.09
N VAL A 76 0.53 -12.78 11.68
CA VAL A 76 0.75 -11.66 12.60
C VAL A 76 -0.57 -11.22 13.24
N HIS A 77 -1.62 -11.06 12.43
CA HIS A 77 -2.94 -10.69 12.94
C HIS A 77 -3.56 -11.79 13.82
N GLN A 78 -3.40 -13.06 13.47
CA GLN A 78 -3.89 -14.18 14.27
C GLN A 78 -3.25 -14.22 15.66
N ASP A 79 -1.94 -14.00 15.74
CA ASP A 79 -1.20 -14.06 17.01
C ASP A 79 -1.35 -12.77 17.85
N PHE A 80 -1.53 -11.61 17.20
CA PHE A 80 -1.61 -10.28 17.83
C PHE A 80 -2.70 -9.40 17.18
N PRO A 81 -3.98 -9.77 17.31
CA PRO A 81 -5.08 -9.08 16.62
C PRO A 81 -5.29 -7.64 17.08
N GLU A 82 -4.74 -7.25 18.24
CA GLU A 82 -4.76 -5.89 18.75
C GLU A 82 -3.73 -4.97 18.08
N LYS A 83 -2.86 -5.52 17.21
CA LYS A 83 -1.81 -4.77 16.52
C LYS A 83 -2.23 -4.51 15.07
N PHE A 84 -2.20 -3.24 14.67
CA PHE A 84 -2.44 -2.90 13.27
C PHE A 84 -1.22 -3.27 12.41
N ILE A 85 -1.45 -3.45 11.11
CA ILE A 85 -0.39 -3.65 10.11
C ILE A 85 -0.46 -2.47 9.15
N LEU A 86 0.67 -1.83 8.85
CA LEU A 86 0.76 -0.72 7.92
C LEU A 86 1.85 -0.96 6.89
N TYR A 87 1.49 -0.94 5.62
CA TYR A 87 2.48 -0.85 4.56
C TYR A 87 2.94 0.60 4.48
N THR A 88 4.17 0.83 4.92
CA THR A 88 4.73 2.18 5.14
C THR A 88 5.55 2.69 3.97
N GLU A 89 5.94 1.80 3.07
CA GLU A 89 6.81 2.13 1.95
C GLU A 89 6.68 1.10 0.83
N ALA A 90 6.43 1.61 -0.38
CA ALA A 90 6.36 0.82 -1.60
C ALA A 90 6.80 1.63 -2.82
N CYS A 91 7.59 1.02 -3.70
CA CYS A 91 8.05 1.66 -4.93
C CYS A 91 8.26 0.65 -6.05
N ASN A 92 8.11 1.10 -7.29
CA ASN A 92 8.58 0.39 -8.49
C ASN A 92 10.00 0.86 -8.90
N GLY A 93 10.70 0.06 -9.71
CA GLY A 93 11.82 0.54 -10.53
C GLY A 93 13.23 0.10 -10.12
N GLN A 94 13.47 -0.41 -8.90
CA GLN A 94 14.85 -0.73 -8.49
C GLN A 94 15.13 -2.19 -8.14
N PHE A 95 14.39 -2.80 -7.23
CA PHE A 95 14.63 -4.21 -6.84
C PHE A 95 14.24 -5.20 -7.95
N LEU A 96 13.32 -4.78 -8.82
CA LEU A 96 12.96 -5.50 -10.04
C LEU A 96 13.91 -5.20 -11.22
N ARG A 97 15.09 -4.59 -11.04
CA ARG A 97 16.06 -4.46 -12.16
C ARG A 97 16.43 -5.81 -12.80
N ALA A 98 16.31 -6.90 -12.05
CA ALA A 98 16.51 -8.27 -12.56
C ALA A 98 15.26 -8.90 -13.19
N LEU A 99 14.06 -8.32 -13.02
CA LEU A 99 12.77 -8.87 -13.51
C LEU A 99 12.08 -7.96 -14.55
N ASP A 100 12.28 -6.64 -14.50
CA ASP A 100 11.92 -5.65 -15.52
C ASP A 100 13.05 -5.48 -16.55
N ILE A 101 13.49 -6.61 -17.11
CA ILE A 101 14.50 -6.71 -18.18
C ILE A 101 13.98 -6.03 -19.48
N ARG A 102 12.69 -5.69 -19.56
CA ARG A 102 12.07 -5.15 -20.77
C ARG A 102 12.43 -3.70 -21.06
N THR A 103 12.71 -2.88 -20.04
CA THR A 103 12.94 -1.44 -20.22
C THR A 103 14.31 -0.95 -19.77
N GLY A 104 14.94 -1.61 -18.78
CA GLY A 104 16.25 -1.22 -18.25
C GLY A 104 16.29 0.16 -17.58
N LYS A 105 15.13 0.78 -17.33
CA LYS A 105 15.01 2.14 -16.78
C LYS A 105 14.21 2.16 -15.47
N PRO A 106 14.59 3.03 -14.51
CA PRO A 106 13.87 3.16 -13.25
C PRO A 106 12.45 3.72 -13.49
N VAL A 107 12.30 4.73 -14.35
CA VAL A 107 11.01 5.32 -14.74
C VAL A 107 10.54 4.76 -16.08
N VAL A 108 9.27 4.34 -16.15
CA VAL A 108 8.62 3.91 -17.39
C VAL A 108 7.32 4.71 -17.53
N ILE A 109 7.39 5.78 -18.32
CA ILE A 109 6.25 6.67 -18.55
C ILE A 109 5.08 5.89 -19.16
N GLY A 110 3.90 6.01 -18.56
CA GLY A 110 2.67 5.38 -19.04
C GLY A 110 2.56 3.89 -18.78
N SER A 111 3.40 3.29 -17.92
CA SER A 111 3.32 1.85 -17.64
C SER A 111 2.04 1.47 -16.91
N TRP A 112 1.11 0.85 -17.64
CA TRP A 112 -0.14 0.31 -17.08
C TRP A 112 0.14 -0.86 -16.13
N GLU A 113 1.10 -1.73 -16.48
CA GLU A 113 1.50 -2.89 -15.66
C GLU A 113 1.98 -2.48 -14.27
N ARG A 114 2.67 -1.34 -14.13
CA ARG A 114 3.09 -0.80 -12.84
C ARG A 114 1.91 -0.31 -11.99
N GLY A 115 0.88 0.24 -12.64
CA GLY A 115 -0.39 0.59 -12.00
C GLY A 115 -1.15 -0.65 -11.53
N GLU A 116 -1.31 -1.65 -12.40
CA GLU A 116 -1.92 -2.95 -12.07
C GLU A 116 -1.21 -3.61 -10.88
N GLY A 117 0.13 -3.58 -10.85
CA GLY A 117 0.93 -4.12 -9.75
C GLY A 117 0.64 -3.44 -8.40
N TYR A 118 0.54 -2.10 -8.37
CA TYR A 118 0.16 -1.36 -7.16
C TYR A 118 -1.24 -1.74 -6.69
N SER A 119 -2.22 -1.83 -7.60
CA SER A 119 -3.58 -2.19 -7.20
C SER A 119 -3.70 -3.61 -6.69
N THR A 120 -3.03 -4.57 -7.33
CA THR A 120 -2.94 -5.95 -6.83
C THR A 120 -2.39 -5.95 -5.41
N ASP A 121 -1.29 -5.25 -5.17
CA ASP A 121 -0.67 -5.24 -3.84
C ASP A 121 -1.57 -4.60 -2.79
N ILE A 122 -2.15 -3.44 -3.08
CA ILE A 122 -3.08 -2.78 -2.16
C ILE A 122 -4.27 -3.68 -1.86
N ILE A 123 -4.84 -4.38 -2.86
CA ILE A 123 -5.91 -5.35 -2.64
C ILE A 123 -5.45 -6.46 -1.71
N GLN A 124 -4.29 -7.07 -1.97
CA GLN A 124 -3.74 -8.15 -1.15
C GLN A 124 -3.48 -7.71 0.30
N VAL A 125 -2.82 -6.56 0.49
CA VAL A 125 -2.53 -6.01 1.82
C VAL A 125 -3.83 -5.76 2.58
N LEU A 126 -4.81 -5.12 1.95
CA LEU A 126 -6.07 -4.77 2.60
C LEU A 126 -6.96 -6.00 2.86
N THR A 127 -6.84 -7.09 2.08
CA THR A 127 -7.55 -8.35 2.34
C THR A 127 -6.86 -9.22 3.40
N HIS A 128 -5.59 -8.94 3.74
CA HIS A 128 -4.80 -9.66 4.76
C HIS A 128 -4.45 -8.74 5.94
N TRP A 129 -5.47 -8.06 6.50
CA TRP A 129 -5.39 -7.27 7.74
C TRP A 129 -4.53 -5.99 7.72
N GLY A 130 -3.98 -5.63 6.56
CA GLY A 130 -3.38 -4.32 6.35
C GLY A 130 -4.40 -3.20 6.60
N SER A 131 -4.01 -2.22 7.39
CA SER A 131 -4.84 -1.06 7.76
C SER A 131 -4.53 0.18 6.92
N GLY A 132 -3.53 0.13 6.06
CA GLY A 132 -3.14 1.23 5.18
C GLY A 132 -1.94 0.88 4.30
N TRP A 133 -1.67 1.75 3.34
CA TRP A 133 -0.64 1.57 2.33
C TRP A 133 -0.07 2.93 1.91
N VAL A 134 1.25 3.04 1.82
CA VAL A 134 1.96 4.30 1.58
C VAL A 134 2.96 4.15 0.44
N ASP A 135 2.80 4.98 -0.60
CA ASP A 135 3.75 5.11 -1.72
C ASP A 135 5.05 5.80 -1.26
N TRP A 136 6.16 5.52 -1.92
CA TRP A 136 7.48 5.98 -1.49
C TRP A 136 7.76 7.45 -1.83
N ASN A 137 8.04 7.76 -3.10
CA ASN A 137 8.30 9.12 -3.55
C ASN A 137 7.06 9.71 -4.20
N LEU A 138 6.55 10.82 -3.68
CA LEU A 138 5.41 11.53 -4.28
C LEU A 138 5.70 11.98 -5.72
N ALA A 139 6.93 12.41 -6.00
CA ALA A 139 7.36 12.81 -7.32
C ALA A 139 8.87 12.60 -7.53
N LEU A 140 9.27 12.27 -8.76
CA LEU A 140 10.67 12.16 -9.20
C LEU A 140 10.88 12.84 -10.55
N ASN A 141 12.13 13.04 -10.95
CA ASN A 141 12.47 13.48 -12.31
C ASN A 141 12.36 12.31 -13.32
N PRO A 142 12.51 12.55 -14.64
CA PRO A 142 12.40 11.49 -15.66
C PRO A 142 13.46 10.37 -15.55
N ASP A 143 14.53 10.61 -14.79
CA ASP A 143 15.58 9.62 -14.51
C ASP A 143 15.34 8.84 -13.20
N GLY A 144 14.25 9.12 -12.47
CA GLY A 144 13.90 8.43 -11.23
C GLY A 144 14.65 8.93 -9.99
N GLY A 145 15.16 10.16 -10.03
CA GLY A 145 15.90 10.81 -8.96
C GLY A 145 15.37 12.21 -8.62
N PRO A 146 16.18 13.05 -7.93
CA PRO A 146 17.58 12.81 -7.55
C PRO A 146 17.71 11.77 -6.42
N ASN A 147 18.78 11.00 -6.43
CA ASN A 147 19.13 10.08 -5.34
C ASN A 147 20.66 10.07 -5.16
N ILE A 148 21.12 10.28 -3.93
CA ILE A 148 22.55 10.43 -3.60
C ILE A 148 23.32 9.11 -3.78
N GLU A 149 22.66 7.98 -3.52
CA GLU A 149 23.25 6.64 -3.61
C GLU A 149 23.11 6.03 -5.01
N GLY A 150 22.55 6.76 -5.99
CA GLY A 150 22.26 6.25 -7.34
C GLY A 150 21.12 5.22 -7.37
N ILE A 151 20.28 5.23 -6.33
CA ILE A 151 19.14 4.33 -6.11
C ILE A 151 17.90 5.00 -6.75
N PHE A 152 17.70 4.77 -8.04
CA PHE A 152 16.61 5.39 -8.81
C PHE A 152 15.38 4.48 -8.91
N THR A 153 14.20 5.09 -8.80
CA THR A 153 12.90 4.41 -8.73
C THR A 153 11.88 5.09 -9.65
N ASP A 154 10.70 4.49 -9.82
CA ASP A 154 9.55 5.19 -10.41
C ASP A 154 8.76 5.92 -9.33
N ALA A 155 7.88 6.83 -9.75
CA ALA A 155 6.97 7.55 -8.86
C ALA A 155 5.61 7.73 -9.52
N GLN A 156 4.58 8.02 -8.73
CA GLN A 156 3.25 8.35 -9.25
C GLN A 156 3.22 9.65 -10.08
N ILE A 157 4.14 10.59 -9.82
CA ILE A 157 4.28 11.84 -10.56
C ILE A 157 5.73 11.96 -11.07
N ILE A 158 5.89 12.24 -12.36
CA ILE A 158 7.19 12.53 -12.96
C ILE A 158 7.24 14.01 -13.36
N VAL A 159 8.18 14.76 -12.81
CA VAL A 159 8.32 16.21 -13.04
C VAL A 159 9.40 16.45 -14.09
N ASN A 160 9.02 17.04 -15.23
CA ASN A 160 9.95 17.52 -16.23
C ASN A 160 10.16 19.02 -16.06
N SER A 161 11.18 19.39 -15.29
CA SER A 161 11.49 20.79 -14.98
C SER A 161 11.99 21.61 -16.18
N THR A 162 12.46 20.96 -17.26
CA THR A 162 12.92 21.67 -18.46
C THR A 162 11.78 22.27 -19.28
N SER A 163 10.57 21.71 -19.14
CA SER A 163 9.35 22.13 -19.84
C SER A 163 8.27 22.68 -18.91
N ASP A 164 8.55 22.83 -17.61
CA ASP A 164 7.57 23.21 -16.57
C ASP A 164 6.28 22.37 -16.60
N GLU A 165 6.46 21.05 -16.71
CA GLU A 165 5.35 20.10 -16.78
C GLU A 165 5.55 18.89 -15.86
N PHE A 166 4.46 18.16 -15.61
CA PHE A 166 4.52 16.89 -14.90
C PHE A 166 3.56 15.88 -15.50
N TYR A 167 3.93 14.61 -15.40
CA TYR A 167 3.15 13.48 -15.86
C TYR A 167 2.58 12.73 -14.67
N LYS A 168 1.26 12.58 -14.64
CA LYS A 168 0.59 11.67 -13.70
C LYS A 168 0.60 10.28 -14.31
N GLN A 169 1.39 9.39 -13.73
CA GLN A 169 1.56 8.01 -14.19
C GLN A 169 0.28 7.19 -13.95
N PRO A 170 0.07 6.05 -14.63
CA PRO A 170 -1.02 5.12 -14.30
C PRO A 170 -1.09 4.77 -12.81
N ILE A 171 0.07 4.60 -12.15
CA ILE A 171 0.20 4.40 -10.70
C ILE A 171 -0.61 5.42 -9.90
N PHE A 172 -0.59 6.70 -10.27
CA PHE A 172 -1.37 7.76 -9.61
C PHE A 172 -2.87 7.45 -9.61
N TYR A 173 -3.40 7.02 -10.76
CA TYR A 173 -4.82 6.74 -10.90
C TYR A 173 -5.21 5.46 -10.17
N HIS A 174 -4.38 4.42 -10.28
CA HIS A 174 -4.55 3.17 -9.53
C HIS A 174 -4.56 3.40 -8.02
N LEU A 175 -3.69 4.26 -7.47
CA LEU A 175 -3.74 4.68 -6.06
C LEU A 175 -5.04 5.44 -5.74
N ALA A 176 -5.47 6.35 -6.63
CA ALA A 176 -6.67 7.15 -6.43
C ALA A 176 -7.95 6.31 -6.30
N HIS A 177 -8.03 5.13 -6.93
CA HIS A 177 -9.17 4.20 -6.77
C HIS A 177 -9.41 3.76 -5.32
N PHE A 178 -8.37 3.80 -4.47
CA PHE A 178 -8.46 3.52 -3.04
C PHE A 178 -8.50 4.84 -2.26
N ALA A 179 -7.47 5.68 -2.41
CA ALA A 179 -7.26 6.86 -1.57
C ALA A 179 -8.39 7.89 -1.66
N LYS A 180 -9.06 8.01 -2.82
CA LYS A 180 -10.17 8.95 -3.01
C LYS A 180 -11.49 8.45 -2.43
N PHE A 181 -11.70 7.13 -2.45
CA PHE A 181 -13.02 6.54 -2.24
C PHE A 181 -13.14 5.76 -0.92
N VAL A 182 -12.02 5.43 -0.28
CA VAL A 182 -11.96 4.73 1.00
C VAL A 182 -11.40 5.69 2.07
N PRO A 183 -12.25 6.55 2.67
CA PRO A 183 -11.80 7.51 3.67
C PRO A 183 -11.32 6.82 4.96
N PRO A 184 -10.49 7.48 5.77
CA PRO A 184 -10.14 7.00 7.12
C PRO A 184 -11.38 6.61 7.93
N GLY A 185 -11.31 5.51 8.67
CA GLY A 185 -12.45 4.97 9.43
C GLY A 185 -13.30 3.94 8.68
N SER A 186 -13.13 3.81 7.36
CA SER A 186 -13.78 2.75 6.58
C SER A 186 -13.37 1.36 7.06
N ARG A 187 -14.30 0.41 7.04
CA ARG A 187 -14.09 -0.97 7.49
C ARG A 187 -14.14 -1.91 6.29
N ARG A 188 -13.18 -2.83 6.18
CA ARG A 188 -13.22 -3.88 5.16
C ARG A 188 -14.49 -4.72 5.36
N ALA A 189 -15.23 -4.92 4.29
CA ALA A 189 -16.33 -5.87 4.21
C ALA A 189 -15.85 -7.17 3.57
N ASP A 190 -16.46 -8.29 3.94
CA ASP A 190 -16.19 -9.57 3.27
C ASP A 190 -16.70 -9.54 1.84
N LEU A 191 -15.83 -9.99 0.93
CA LEU A 191 -16.08 -10.13 -0.48
C LEU A 191 -15.68 -11.54 -0.89
N THR A 192 -16.66 -12.38 -1.18
CA THR A 192 -16.44 -13.74 -1.66
C THR A 192 -16.50 -13.73 -3.19
N THR A 193 -15.43 -14.14 -3.85
CA THR A 193 -15.43 -14.36 -5.30
C THR A 193 -15.65 -15.84 -5.56
N GLU A 194 -16.80 -16.22 -6.11
CA GLU A 194 -17.17 -17.64 -6.29
C GLU A 194 -16.35 -18.35 -7.38
N ASP A 195 -15.66 -17.61 -8.26
CA ASP A 195 -15.29 -18.17 -9.55
C ASP A 195 -13.79 -18.16 -9.87
N GLY A 196 -12.93 -17.50 -9.09
CA GLY A 196 -11.49 -17.42 -9.37
C GLY A 196 -11.12 -16.92 -10.78
N LYS A 197 -12.07 -16.28 -11.50
CA LYS A 197 -12.02 -15.94 -12.93
C LYS A 197 -11.04 -14.81 -13.30
N GLY A 198 -10.23 -14.35 -12.36
CA GLY A 198 -9.15 -13.38 -12.62
C GLY A 198 -9.50 -11.91 -12.38
N VAL A 199 -10.63 -11.61 -11.70
CA VAL A 199 -10.87 -10.27 -11.13
C VAL A 199 -10.50 -10.30 -9.65
N GLU A 200 -9.55 -9.45 -9.28
CA GLU A 200 -9.16 -9.20 -7.90
C GLU A 200 -10.08 -8.10 -7.33
N GLY A 201 -10.42 -8.16 -6.04
CA GLY A 201 -11.26 -7.12 -5.47
C GLY A 201 -11.21 -7.04 -3.96
N VAL A 202 -11.64 -5.89 -3.46
CA VAL A 202 -11.80 -5.61 -2.03
C VAL A 202 -13.00 -4.70 -1.84
N ALA A 203 -13.74 -4.93 -0.76
CA ALA A 203 -14.92 -4.15 -0.41
C ALA A 203 -14.74 -3.46 0.94
N PHE A 204 -15.33 -2.28 1.08
CA PHE A 204 -15.35 -1.49 2.31
C PHE A 204 -16.75 -0.96 2.58
N LEU A 205 -17.04 -0.71 3.86
CA LEU A 205 -18.17 0.08 4.31
C LEU A 205 -17.64 1.37 4.94
N THR A 206 -18.03 2.51 4.40
CA THR A 206 -17.67 3.82 4.95
C THR A 206 -18.50 4.11 6.22
N GLU A 207 -18.10 5.13 6.99
CA GLU A 207 -18.88 5.60 8.14
C GLU A 207 -20.30 6.04 7.74
N ASP A 208 -20.44 6.62 6.53
CA ASP A 208 -21.70 7.04 5.93
C ASP A 208 -22.55 5.87 5.36
N GLN A 209 -22.19 4.62 5.66
CA GLN A 209 -22.89 3.41 5.21
C GLN A 209 -22.90 3.20 3.70
N VAL A 210 -21.93 3.78 2.98
CA VAL A 210 -21.73 3.53 1.55
C VAL A 210 -20.81 2.33 1.38
N ALA A 211 -21.24 1.34 0.57
CA ALA A 211 -20.37 0.25 0.18
C ALA A 211 -19.46 0.70 -0.98
N VAL A 212 -18.15 0.49 -0.81
CA VAL A 212 -17.13 0.83 -1.80
C VAL A 212 -16.46 -0.46 -2.24
N ILE A 213 -16.58 -0.80 -3.51
CA ILE A 213 -16.01 -2.04 -4.06
C ILE A 213 -14.98 -1.65 -5.11
N VAL A 214 -13.72 -2.01 -4.88
CA VAL A 214 -12.65 -1.85 -5.87
C VAL A 214 -12.42 -3.18 -6.55
N LEU A 215 -12.48 -3.19 -7.88
CA LEU A 215 -12.31 -4.36 -8.72
C LEU A 215 -11.18 -4.11 -9.73
N LEU A 216 -10.29 -5.09 -9.89
CA LEU A 216 -9.16 -5.04 -10.81
C LEU A 216 -9.21 -6.26 -11.74
N ASN A 217 -9.37 -6.02 -13.04
CA ASN A 217 -9.23 -7.04 -14.08
C ASN A 217 -7.91 -6.84 -14.80
N ARG A 218 -6.94 -7.73 -14.56
CA ARG A 218 -5.63 -7.73 -15.24
C ARG A 218 -5.59 -8.65 -16.46
N SER A 219 -6.68 -9.36 -16.73
CA SER A 219 -6.75 -10.25 -17.88
C SER A 219 -6.92 -9.47 -19.19
N GLU A 220 -6.63 -10.13 -20.30
CA GLU A 220 -6.85 -9.60 -21.65
C GLU A 220 -8.30 -9.79 -22.15
N ASN A 221 -9.19 -10.26 -21.27
CA ASN A 221 -10.59 -10.52 -21.59
C ASN A 221 -11.51 -9.63 -20.75
N ASN A 222 -12.65 -9.25 -21.33
CA ASN A 222 -13.72 -8.63 -20.56
C ASN A 222 -14.38 -9.69 -19.68
N LEU A 223 -14.66 -9.35 -18.43
CA LEU A 223 -15.27 -10.24 -17.45
C LEU A 223 -16.51 -9.57 -16.86
N THR A 224 -17.65 -10.25 -16.92
CA THR A 224 -18.85 -9.80 -16.20
C THR A 224 -18.83 -10.38 -14.80
N VAL A 225 -18.99 -9.52 -13.80
CA VAL A 225 -19.12 -9.92 -12.40
C VAL A 225 -20.52 -9.56 -11.90
N ALA A 226 -21.11 -10.44 -11.09
CA ALA A 226 -22.35 -10.17 -10.38
C ALA A 226 -22.00 -9.76 -8.95
N ILE A 227 -22.42 -8.57 -8.53
CA ILE A 227 -22.29 -8.07 -7.17
C ILE A 227 -23.62 -8.33 -6.47
N THR A 228 -23.62 -9.29 -5.55
CA THR A 228 -24.80 -9.65 -4.76
C THR A 228 -24.62 -9.15 -3.34
N ASP A 229 -25.57 -8.36 -2.85
CA ASP A 229 -25.55 -7.89 -1.47
C ASP A 229 -26.25 -8.87 -0.50
N LYS A 230 -26.31 -8.51 0.79
CA LYS A 230 -26.95 -9.34 1.82
C LYS A 230 -28.47 -9.49 1.64
N GLU A 231 -29.11 -8.57 0.92
CA GLU A 231 -30.55 -8.59 0.61
C GLU A 231 -30.84 -9.35 -0.69
N GLN A 232 -29.83 -10.01 -1.28
CA GLN A 232 -29.92 -10.72 -2.55
C GLN A 232 -30.22 -9.80 -3.75
N ARG A 233 -29.95 -8.49 -3.63
CA ARG A 233 -29.96 -7.58 -4.76
C ARG A 233 -28.70 -7.83 -5.56
N ASN A 234 -28.84 -7.90 -6.88
CA ASN A 234 -27.75 -8.23 -7.79
C ASN A 234 -27.54 -7.09 -8.79
N VAL A 235 -26.29 -6.68 -8.94
CA VAL A 235 -25.84 -5.76 -9.99
C VAL A 235 -24.78 -6.47 -10.82
N GLU A 236 -25.06 -6.64 -12.11
CA GLU A 236 -24.06 -7.10 -13.07
C GLU A 236 -23.19 -5.94 -13.54
N VAL A 237 -21.88 -6.13 -13.51
CA VAL A 237 -20.90 -5.14 -13.95
C VAL A 237 -19.97 -5.79 -14.96
N LEU A 238 -19.89 -5.20 -16.14
CA LEU A 238 -18.84 -5.52 -17.12
C LEU A 238 -17.54 -4.87 -16.65
N VAL A 239 -16.56 -5.69 -16.26
CA VAL A 239 -15.20 -5.26 -15.96
C VAL A 239 -14.35 -5.53 -17.20
N GLU A 240 -14.09 -4.48 -17.98
CA GLU A 240 -13.34 -4.61 -19.22
C GLU A 240 -11.90 -5.11 -18.96
N LYS A 241 -11.27 -5.66 -19.98
CA LYS A 241 -9.89 -6.13 -19.89
C LYS A 241 -8.95 -5.01 -19.43
N ARG A 242 -7.98 -5.36 -18.58
CA ARG A 242 -6.95 -4.43 -18.08
C ARG A 242 -7.54 -3.13 -17.51
N THR A 243 -8.55 -3.24 -16.66
CA THR A 243 -9.20 -2.09 -16.01
C THR A 243 -9.23 -2.21 -14.50
N ILE A 244 -9.37 -1.05 -13.85
CA ILE A 244 -9.69 -0.94 -12.43
C ILE A 244 -10.97 -0.12 -12.28
N HIS A 245 -11.94 -0.64 -11.55
CA HIS A 245 -13.22 0.02 -11.25
C HIS A 245 -13.33 0.28 -9.74
N THR A 246 -13.88 1.43 -9.37
CA THR A 246 -14.40 1.66 -8.02
C THR A 246 -15.89 1.91 -8.11
N ILE A 247 -16.67 1.05 -7.47
CA ILE A 247 -18.12 1.08 -7.46
C ILE A 247 -18.56 1.60 -6.10
N LEU A 248 -19.37 2.65 -6.12
CA LEU A 248 -20.07 3.15 -4.94
C LEU A 248 -21.49 2.60 -4.99
N TYR A 249 -21.85 1.84 -3.98
CA TYR A 249 -23.15 1.20 -3.85
C TYR A 249 -23.82 1.67 -2.57
N ASN A 250 -24.95 2.37 -2.71
CA ASN A 250 -25.76 2.80 -1.59
C ASN A 250 -26.84 1.73 -1.36
N ASN A 251 -26.95 1.26 -0.12
CA ASN A 251 -28.05 0.38 0.29
C ASN A 251 -29.39 1.11 0.29
#